data_AF-A0A7V8CXP2-F1
#
_entry.id   AF-A0A7V8CXP2-F1
#
_cell.length_a   1.000
_cell.length_b   1.000
_cell.length_c   1.000
_cell.angle_alpha   90.00
_cell.angle_beta   90.00
_cell.angle_gamma   90.00
#
_symmetry.space_group_name_H-M   'P 1'
#
loop_
_entity.id
_entity.type
_entity.pdbx_description
1 polymer ?
#
loop_
_entity_poly.entity_id
_entity_poly.type
_entity_poly.pdbx_seq_one_letter_code
_entity_poly.pdbx_strand_id
1 'polypeptide(L)'
;MLPDFGGGIAEWERLNELLEGHEESRGDVMKWIFEYLKGYVYTRELAGEEVFQKNRDEGIDIIHRLLASSDEDNRETAILSLEGIYDKGEIRDADILELLRPLLNDPSIWLQLEVAEALKTISPNDVSAKLKQLETHESSHIVDRAKKLLEEMQSPRAPSALGTC
;
A
#
# COMPACT_ATOMS: atom_id res chain seq x y z
N MET A 1 -16.91 -9.97 16.84
CA MET A 1 -15.68 -10.75 16.61
C MET A 1 -15.93 -11.54 15.35
N LEU A 2 -15.27 -11.19 14.24
CA LEU A 2 -15.38 -11.96 13.01
C LEU A 2 -14.69 -13.32 13.20
N PRO A 3 -15.12 -14.37 12.48
CA PRO A 3 -14.44 -15.67 12.52
C PRO A 3 -12.98 -15.50 12.09
N ASP A 4 -12.04 -16.16 12.78
CA ASP A 4 -10.66 -16.28 12.27
C ASP A 4 -10.69 -17.20 11.05
N PHE A 5 -10.40 -16.62 9.89
CA PHE A 5 -10.46 -17.31 8.61
C PHE A 5 -9.14 -18.00 8.24
N GLY A 6 -8.10 -17.91 9.06
CA GLY A 6 -6.79 -18.50 8.79
C GLY A 6 -5.85 -17.60 7.97
N GLY A 7 -6.10 -16.28 7.95
CA GLY A 7 -5.28 -15.27 7.26
C GLY A 7 -6.04 -14.44 6.22
N GLY A 8 -5.42 -13.35 5.76
CA GLY A 8 -6.05 -12.41 4.81
C GLY A 8 -6.40 -13.02 3.45
N ILE A 9 -5.60 -13.97 2.95
CA ILE A 9 -5.89 -14.70 1.71
C ILE A 9 -7.18 -15.51 1.86
N ALA A 10 -7.29 -16.29 2.95
CA ALA A 10 -8.47 -17.12 3.20
C ALA A 10 -9.72 -16.27 3.52
N GLU A 11 -9.56 -15.10 4.14
CA GLU A 11 -10.64 -14.12 4.30
C GLU A 11 -11.11 -13.61 2.93
N TRP A 12 -10.18 -13.21 2.05
CA TRP A 12 -10.50 -12.72 0.70
C TRP A 12 -11.16 -13.78 -0.19
N GLU A 13 -10.66 -15.02 -0.18
CA GLU A 13 -11.25 -16.12 -0.95
C GLU A 13 -12.70 -16.37 -0.54
N ARG A 14 -12.97 -16.47 0.78
CA ARG A 14 -14.33 -16.65 1.29
C ARG A 14 -15.23 -15.47 0.98
N LEU A 15 -14.73 -14.24 1.07
CA LEU A 15 -15.50 -13.06 0.68
C LEU A 15 -15.90 -13.12 -0.80
N ASN A 16 -15.00 -13.56 -1.68
CA ASN A 16 -15.33 -13.74 -3.09
C ASN A 16 -16.37 -14.84 -3.32
N GLU A 17 -16.25 -15.98 -2.65
CA GLU A 17 -17.26 -17.05 -2.71
C GLU A 17 -18.64 -16.56 -2.23
N LEU A 18 -18.68 -15.79 -1.14
CA LEU A 18 -19.93 -15.25 -0.58
C LEU A 18 -20.58 -14.19 -1.47
N LEU A 19 -19.78 -13.43 -2.21
CA LEU A 19 -20.25 -12.35 -3.09
C LEU A 19 -20.44 -12.81 -4.53
N GLU A 20 -20.16 -14.07 -4.85
CA GLU A 20 -20.37 -14.64 -6.18
C GLU A 20 -21.85 -14.56 -6.55
N GLY A 21 -22.15 -13.94 -7.70
CA GLY A 21 -23.53 -13.72 -8.16
C GLY A 21 -24.27 -12.57 -7.46
N HIS A 22 -23.60 -11.81 -6.60
CA HIS A 22 -24.16 -10.67 -5.86
C HIS A 22 -23.59 -9.31 -6.31
N GLU A 23 -23.48 -9.09 -7.62
CA GLU A 23 -22.84 -7.91 -8.23
C GLU A 23 -23.41 -6.56 -7.76
N GLU A 24 -24.72 -6.50 -7.50
CA GLU A 24 -25.39 -5.29 -7.03
C GLU A 24 -24.88 -4.88 -5.64
N SER A 25 -24.66 -5.85 -4.75
CA SER A 25 -24.21 -5.62 -3.37
C SER A 25 -22.68 -5.58 -3.25
N ARG A 26 -21.96 -6.19 -4.19
CA ARG A 26 -20.49 -6.32 -4.14
C ARG A 26 -19.78 -4.98 -3.98
N GLY A 27 -20.22 -3.96 -4.74
CA GLY A 27 -19.62 -2.62 -4.66
C GLY A 27 -19.72 -2.01 -3.27
N ASP A 28 -20.90 -2.07 -2.65
CA ASP A 28 -21.11 -1.49 -1.31
C ASP A 28 -20.36 -2.28 -0.24
N VAL A 29 -20.26 -3.60 -0.38
CA VAL A 29 -19.48 -4.46 0.53
C VAL A 29 -17.99 -4.15 0.41
N MET A 30 -17.43 -4.03 -0.79
CA MET A 30 -16.00 -3.72 -0.96
C MET A 30 -15.66 -2.33 -0.42
N LYS A 31 -16.53 -1.34 -0.62
CA LYS A 31 -16.37 -0.02 0.01
C LYS A 31 -16.35 -0.12 1.53
N TRP A 32 -17.29 -0.87 2.10
CA TRP A 32 -17.34 -1.05 3.55
C TRP A 32 -16.09 -1.75 4.09
N ILE A 33 -15.59 -2.77 3.37
CA ILE A 33 -14.37 -3.48 3.72
C ILE A 33 -13.17 -2.54 3.68
N PHE A 34 -13.01 -1.81 2.58
CA PHE A 34 -11.88 -0.92 2.40
C PHE A 34 -11.83 0.17 3.48
N GLU A 35 -12.97 0.81 3.74
CA GLU A 35 -13.05 1.99 4.60
C GLU A 35 -13.18 1.66 6.09
N TYR A 36 -13.96 0.63 6.46
CA TYR A 36 -14.41 0.44 7.84
C TYR A 36 -14.04 -0.90 8.48
N LEU A 37 -13.73 -1.94 7.70
CA LEU A 37 -13.42 -3.25 8.28
C LEU A 37 -12.13 -3.16 9.13
N LYS A 38 -12.22 -3.67 10.36
CA LYS A 38 -11.07 -3.91 11.24
C LYS A 38 -10.67 -5.38 11.16
N GLY A 39 -10.17 -5.76 9.99
CA GLY A 39 -9.79 -7.11 9.59
C GLY A 39 -8.37 -7.12 9.00
N TYR A 40 -8.04 -8.14 8.20
CA TYR A 40 -6.70 -8.22 7.62
C TYR A 40 -6.46 -7.07 6.63
N VAL A 41 -5.32 -6.39 6.78
CA VAL A 41 -4.89 -5.31 5.87
C VAL A 41 -4.90 -5.78 4.41
N TYR A 42 -4.42 -7.00 4.14
CA TYR A 42 -4.46 -7.61 2.81
C TYR A 42 -5.87 -7.67 2.20
N THR A 43 -6.88 -8.02 2.98
CA THR A 43 -8.27 -8.07 2.49
C THR A 43 -8.78 -6.67 2.17
N ARG A 44 -8.38 -5.68 2.97
CA ARG A 44 -8.76 -4.29 2.77
C ARG A 44 -8.04 -3.66 1.58
N GLU A 45 -6.78 -4.01 1.37
CA GLU A 45 -5.97 -3.66 0.20
C GLU A 45 -6.68 -4.10 -1.08
N LEU A 46 -7.01 -5.39 -1.21
CA LEU A 46 -7.69 -5.92 -2.39
C LEU A 46 -9.07 -5.30 -2.62
N ALA A 47 -9.82 -5.03 -1.55
CA ALA A 47 -11.07 -4.29 -1.65
C ALA A 47 -10.85 -2.86 -2.14
N GLY A 48 -9.77 -2.19 -1.71
CA GLY A 48 -9.38 -0.87 -2.16
C GLY A 48 -9.04 -0.81 -3.65
N GLU A 49 -8.29 -1.79 -4.14
CA GLU A 49 -8.02 -1.95 -5.57
C GLU A 49 -9.32 -2.10 -6.38
N GLU A 50 -10.24 -2.95 -5.92
CA GLU A 50 -11.51 -3.16 -6.63
C GLU A 50 -12.39 -1.90 -6.64
N VAL A 51 -12.48 -1.21 -5.50
CA VAL A 51 -13.22 0.06 -5.40
C VAL A 51 -12.62 1.10 -6.35
N PHE A 52 -11.29 1.20 -6.41
CA PHE A 52 -10.59 2.10 -7.33
C PHE A 52 -10.87 1.76 -8.80
N GLN A 53 -10.78 0.48 -9.18
CA GLN A 53 -11.06 0.03 -10.54
C GLN A 53 -12.49 0.32 -10.99
N LYS A 54 -13.46 0.18 -10.07
CA LYS A 54 -14.87 0.44 -10.35
C LYS A 54 -15.20 1.92 -10.37
N ASN A 55 -14.58 2.71 -9.48
CA ASN A 55 -14.79 4.14 -9.36
C ASN A 55 -13.54 4.83 -8.80
N ARG A 56 -12.67 5.29 -9.71
CA ARG A 56 -11.38 5.90 -9.37
C ARG A 56 -11.50 7.06 -8.38
N ASP A 57 -12.43 7.97 -8.62
CA ASP A 57 -12.57 9.18 -7.79
C ASP A 57 -12.99 8.81 -6.36
N GLU A 58 -13.92 7.86 -6.22
CA GLU A 58 -14.35 7.37 -4.90
C GLU A 58 -13.26 6.57 -4.19
N GLY A 59 -12.49 5.76 -4.93
CA GLY A 59 -11.32 5.07 -4.40
C GLY A 59 -10.27 6.04 -3.86
N ILE A 60 -9.95 7.10 -4.63
CA ILE A 60 -9.04 8.17 -4.20
C ILE A 60 -9.57 8.90 -2.96
N ASP A 61 -10.87 9.21 -2.93
CA ASP A 61 -11.49 9.86 -1.77
C ASP A 61 -11.37 9.02 -0.49
N ILE A 62 -11.55 7.69 -0.59
CA ILE A 62 -11.35 6.78 0.56
C ILE A 62 -9.86 6.73 0.94
N ILE A 63 -8.95 6.61 -0.03
CA ILE A 63 -7.50 6.62 0.20
C ILE A 63 -7.09 7.87 0.97
N HIS A 64 -7.56 9.06 0.59
CA HIS A 64 -7.26 10.29 1.32
C HIS A 64 -7.71 10.24 2.78
N ARG A 65 -8.90 9.69 3.06
CA ARG A 65 -9.39 9.53 4.43
C ARG A 65 -8.56 8.54 5.23
N LEU A 66 -8.15 7.44 4.62
CA LEU A 66 -7.31 6.42 5.24
C LEU A 66 -5.91 6.94 5.54
N LEU A 67 -5.27 7.67 4.61
CA LEU A 67 -3.95 8.30 4.82
C LEU A 67 -3.99 9.36 5.94
N ALA A 68 -5.11 10.07 6.09
CA ALA A 68 -5.30 11.07 7.16
C ALA A 68 -5.66 10.46 8.53
N SER A 69 -5.86 9.15 8.60
CA SER A 69 -6.28 8.45 9.81
C SER A 69 -5.18 8.41 10.87
N SER A 70 -5.55 8.59 12.15
CA SER A 70 -4.64 8.35 13.28
C SER A 70 -4.31 6.86 13.46
N ASP A 71 -5.19 5.97 13.00
CA ASP A 71 -5.00 4.53 13.01
C ASP A 71 -3.94 4.12 11.98
N GLU A 72 -2.91 3.41 12.44
CA GLU A 72 -1.78 2.93 11.62
C GLU A 72 -2.25 1.93 10.56
N ASP A 73 -3.15 0.99 10.90
CA ASP A 73 -3.66 -0.03 9.98
C ASP A 73 -4.41 0.61 8.81
N ASN A 74 -5.07 1.75 9.04
CA ASN A 74 -5.73 2.50 7.97
C ASN A 74 -4.70 3.12 7.01
N ARG A 75 -3.62 3.70 7.54
CA ARG A 75 -2.56 4.28 6.70
C ARG A 75 -1.81 3.19 5.95
N GLU A 76 -1.52 2.06 6.59
CA GLU A 76 -0.93 0.87 5.95
C GLU A 76 -1.81 0.35 4.81
N THR A 77 -3.12 0.18 5.07
CA THR A 77 -4.09 -0.22 4.04
C THR A 77 -4.04 0.71 2.83
N ALA A 78 -3.97 2.02 3.04
CA ALA A 78 -3.90 2.99 1.94
C ALA A 78 -2.58 2.91 1.16
N ILE A 79 -1.45 2.75 1.85
CA ILE A 79 -0.13 2.60 1.22
C ILE A 79 -0.12 1.35 0.32
N LEU A 80 -0.52 0.20 0.86
CA LEU A 80 -0.50 -1.07 0.11
C LEU A 80 -1.51 -1.05 -1.04
N SER A 81 -2.70 -0.47 -0.84
CA SER A 81 -3.66 -0.29 -1.95
C SER A 81 -3.05 0.54 -3.08
N LEU A 82 -2.37 1.64 -2.74
CA LEU A 82 -1.71 2.51 -3.72
C LEU A 82 -0.58 1.80 -4.45
N GLU A 83 0.21 0.98 -3.76
CA GLU A 83 1.26 0.15 -4.37
C GLU A 83 0.66 -0.85 -5.37
N GLY A 84 -0.39 -1.60 -4.98
CA GLY A 84 -1.07 -2.53 -5.86
C GLY A 84 -1.70 -1.86 -7.10
N ILE A 85 -2.33 -0.71 -6.92
CA ILE A 85 -2.87 0.12 -8.02
C ILE A 85 -1.73 0.62 -8.94
N TYR A 86 -0.58 0.99 -8.38
CA TYR A 86 0.59 1.43 -9.12
C TYR A 86 1.23 0.32 -9.95
N ASP A 87 1.42 -0.86 -9.36
CA ASP A 87 1.99 -2.02 -10.04
C ASP A 87 1.14 -2.50 -11.23
N LYS A 88 -0.17 -2.24 -11.18
CA LYS A 88 -1.10 -2.49 -12.29
C LYS A 88 -1.11 -1.38 -13.35
N GLY A 89 -0.40 -0.27 -13.13
CA GLY A 89 -0.33 0.87 -14.05
C GLY A 89 -1.60 1.72 -14.08
N GLU A 90 -2.43 1.66 -13.04
CA GLU A 90 -3.72 2.35 -12.97
C GLU A 90 -3.62 3.77 -12.36
N ILE A 91 -2.46 4.10 -11.81
CA ILE A 91 -2.14 5.42 -11.27
C ILE A 91 -0.75 5.86 -11.75
N ARG A 92 -0.58 7.16 -11.98
CA ARG A 92 0.66 7.73 -12.53
C ARG A 92 1.65 8.00 -11.39
N ASP A 93 2.94 7.95 -11.72
CA ASP A 93 4.04 8.34 -10.82
C ASP A 93 3.78 9.64 -10.06
N ALA A 94 3.30 10.67 -10.76
CA ALA A 94 3.03 11.98 -10.15
C ALA A 94 1.93 11.95 -9.09
N ASP A 95 0.87 11.15 -9.33
CA ASP A 95 -0.27 11.04 -8.43
C ASP A 95 0.13 10.20 -7.19
N ILE A 96 0.87 9.10 -7.38
CA ILE A 96 1.45 8.30 -6.28
C ILE A 96 2.40 9.14 -5.43
N LEU A 97 3.27 9.92 -6.07
CA LEU A 97 4.24 10.74 -5.37
C LEU A 97 3.55 11.81 -4.51
N GLU A 98 2.49 12.44 -5.03
CA GLU A 98 1.69 13.40 -4.28
C GLU A 98 1.09 12.80 -3.00
N LEU A 99 0.58 11.56 -3.10
CA LEU A 99 -0.08 10.88 -1.99
C LEU A 99 0.89 10.32 -0.95
N LEU A 100 1.96 9.65 -1.40
CA LEU A 100 2.85 8.89 -0.50
C LEU A 100 4.03 9.69 0.04
N ARG A 101 4.53 10.71 -0.68
CA ARG A 101 5.72 11.46 -0.25
C ARG A 101 5.63 12.02 1.17
N PRO A 102 4.48 12.59 1.63
CA PRO A 102 4.38 13.09 3.00
C PRO A 102 4.61 12.00 4.06
N LEU A 103 4.27 10.75 3.76
CA LEU A 103 4.36 9.61 4.68
C LEU A 103 5.79 9.05 4.83
N LEU A 104 6.77 9.57 4.07
CA LEU A 104 8.18 9.40 4.45
C LEU A 104 8.49 9.99 5.83
N ASN A 105 7.59 10.81 6.39
CA ASN A 105 7.67 11.32 7.76
C ASN A 105 6.49 10.85 8.62
N ASP A 106 5.87 9.71 8.29
CA ASP A 106 4.79 9.12 9.09
C ASP A 106 5.24 8.90 10.55
N PRO A 107 4.37 9.06 11.57
CA PRO A 107 4.73 8.74 12.95
C PRO A 107 5.21 7.30 13.16
N SER A 108 4.72 6.35 12.35
CA SER A 108 5.18 4.96 12.36
C SER A 108 6.43 4.80 11.52
N ILE A 109 7.53 4.38 12.15
CA ILE A 109 8.79 4.05 11.45
C ILE A 109 8.60 2.88 10.48
N TRP A 110 7.67 1.97 10.78
CA TRP A 110 7.34 0.87 9.87
C TRP A 110 6.75 1.42 8.57
N LEU A 111 5.75 2.30 8.66
CA LEU A 111 5.16 2.92 7.47
C LEU A 111 6.14 3.81 6.69
N GLN A 112 7.10 4.45 7.37
CA GLN A 112 8.17 5.17 6.68
C GLN A 112 9.01 4.24 5.78
N LEU A 113 9.25 2.99 6.21
CA LEU A 113 9.98 1.99 5.43
C LEU A 113 9.12 1.43 4.28
N GLU A 114 7.84 1.19 4.51
CA GLU A 114 6.90 0.75 3.45
C GLU A 114 6.78 1.81 2.35
N VAL A 115 6.61 3.08 2.73
CA VAL A 115 6.57 4.19 1.77
C VAL A 115 7.90 4.37 1.05
N ALA A 116 9.02 4.16 1.75
CA ALA A 116 10.34 4.19 1.13
C ALA A 116 10.49 3.09 0.07
N GLU A 117 9.97 1.89 0.33
CA GLU A 117 9.94 0.78 -0.62
C GLU A 117 9.12 1.16 -1.87
N ALA A 118 7.87 1.61 -1.68
CA ALA A 118 6.96 2.00 -2.76
C ALA A 118 7.51 3.15 -3.62
N LEU A 119 8.21 4.11 -3.01
CA LEU A 119 8.72 5.29 -3.72
C LEU A 119 10.16 5.16 -4.23
N LYS A 120 10.87 4.05 -3.97
CA LYS A 120 12.32 3.93 -4.24
C LYS A 120 12.71 4.16 -5.70
N THR A 121 11.80 3.86 -6.62
CA THR A 121 11.99 4.00 -8.07
C THR A 121 11.53 5.36 -8.61
N ILE A 122 10.53 5.97 -7.96
CA ILE A 122 9.85 7.20 -8.40
C ILE A 122 10.54 8.45 -7.81
N SER A 123 10.94 8.40 -6.54
CA SER A 123 11.65 9.48 -5.85
C SER A 123 12.89 8.98 -5.09
N PRO A 124 13.92 8.47 -5.81
CA PRO A 124 15.09 7.87 -5.18
C PRO A 124 15.86 8.84 -4.28
N ASN A 125 15.81 10.14 -4.56
CA ASN A 125 16.51 11.15 -3.74
C ASN A 125 15.83 11.37 -2.39
N ASP A 126 14.50 11.50 -2.37
CA ASP A 126 13.75 11.67 -1.11
C ASP A 126 13.87 10.39 -0.25
N VAL A 127 13.72 9.23 -0.89
CA VAL A 127 13.86 7.93 -0.23
C VAL A 127 15.27 7.76 0.33
N SER A 128 16.32 8.03 -0.45
CA SER A 128 17.70 7.94 0.03
C SER A 128 17.96 8.87 1.23
N ALA A 129 17.41 10.08 1.19
CA ALA A 129 17.55 11.03 2.30
C ALA A 129 16.87 10.48 3.57
N LYS A 130 15.68 9.88 3.42
CA LYS A 130 14.96 9.29 4.55
C LYS A 130 15.67 8.07 5.13
N LEU A 131 16.11 7.14 4.28
CA LEU A 131 16.78 5.92 4.73
C LEU A 131 18.09 6.21 5.47
N LYS A 132 18.86 7.21 5.03
CA LYS A 132 20.06 7.68 5.75
C LYS A 132 19.75 8.21 7.15
N GLN A 133 18.59 8.83 7.36
CA GLN A 133 18.17 9.22 8.71
C GLN A 133 17.90 7.96 9.57
N LEU A 134 17.27 6.95 8.99
CA LEU A 134 16.94 5.69 9.68
C LEU A 134 18.16 4.81 9.99
N GLU A 135 19.31 5.00 9.33
CA GLU A 135 20.57 4.33 9.69
C GLU A 135 21.07 4.68 11.10
N THR A 136 20.56 5.75 11.69
CA THR A 136 20.90 6.21 13.05
C THR A 136 19.85 5.81 14.10
N HIS A 137 18.83 5.04 13.70
CA HIS A 137 17.77 4.60 14.58
C HIS A 137 18.28 3.60 15.63
N GLU A 138 17.68 3.60 16.84
CA GLU A 138 18.14 2.75 17.95
C GLU A 138 17.89 1.24 17.72
N SER A 139 16.83 0.92 16.97
CA SER A 139 16.49 -0.45 16.62
C SER A 139 17.34 -0.96 15.46
N SER A 140 18.13 -2.01 15.71
CA SER A 140 18.99 -2.64 14.70
C SER A 140 18.18 -3.17 13.51
N HIS A 141 16.96 -3.65 13.72
CA HIS A 141 16.10 -4.12 12.63
C HIS A 141 15.75 -3.00 11.64
N ILE A 142 15.48 -1.79 12.14
CA ILE A 142 15.21 -0.61 11.30
C ILE A 142 16.47 -0.21 10.53
N VAL A 143 17.62 -0.19 11.20
CA VAL A 143 18.91 0.12 10.59
C VAL A 143 19.25 -0.88 9.48
N ASP A 144 19.09 -2.17 9.73
CA ASP A 144 19.38 -3.24 8.78
C ASP A 144 18.45 -3.17 7.56
N ARG A 145 17.15 -2.91 7.78
CA ARG A 145 16.18 -2.74 6.68
C ARG A 145 16.48 -1.50 5.85
N ALA A 146 16.83 -0.37 6.47
CA ALA A 146 17.16 0.86 5.78
C ALA A 146 18.43 0.72 4.91
N LYS A 147 19.47 0.07 5.44
CA LYS A 147 20.70 -0.25 4.70
C LYS A 147 20.44 -1.15 3.51
N LYS A 148 19.69 -2.24 3.72
CA LYS A 148 19.32 -3.16 2.64
C LYS A 148 18.61 -2.42 1.51
N LEU A 149 17.65 -1.54 1.84
CA LEU A 149 16.93 -0.79 0.82
C LEU A 149 17.81 0.22 0.08
N LEU A 150 18.75 0.88 0.78
CA LEU A 150 19.78 1.73 0.15
C LEU A 150 20.69 0.94 -0.80
N GLU A 151 21.07 -0.29 -0.44
CA GLU A 151 21.88 -1.19 -1.28
C GLU A 151 21.12 -1.63 -2.54
N GLU A 152 19.83 -1.96 -2.40
CA GLU A 152 18.94 -2.30 -3.52
C GLU A 152 18.82 -1.13 -4.52
N MET A 153 18.70 0.11 -4.02
CA MET A 153 18.63 1.31 -4.86
C MET A 153 19.94 1.63 -5.58
N GLN A 154 21.08 1.20 -5.05
CA GLN A 154 22.42 1.41 -5.64
C GLN A 154 22.82 0.31 -6.61
N SER A 155 22.18 -0.86 -6.51
CA SER A 155 22.43 -1.97 -7.40
C SER A 155 21.90 -1.61 -8.80
N PRO A 156 22.74 -1.65 -9.86
CA PRO A 156 22.26 -1.39 -11.21
C PRO A 156 21.14 -2.39 -11.53
N ARG A 157 19.95 -1.87 -11.88
CA ARG A 157 18.84 -2.69 -12.36
C ARG A 157 19.39 -3.65 -13.42
N ALA A 158 19.29 -4.96 -13.18
CA ALA A 158 19.19 -5.87 -14.30
C ALA A 158 18.02 -5.35 -15.16
N PRO A 159 18.18 -5.20 -16.49
CA PRO A 159 17.10 -4.72 -17.33
C PRO A 159 15.89 -5.62 -17.07
N SER A 160 14.81 -5.00 -16.60
CA SER A 160 13.49 -5.61 -16.61
C SER A 160 13.29 -6.16 -18.00
N ALA A 161 13.17 -7.48 -18.10
CA ALA A 161 13.11 -8.22 -19.35
C ALA A 161 11.74 -8.02 -20.01
N LEU A 162 11.36 -6.77 -20.29
CA LEU A 162 10.27 -6.38 -21.18
C LEU A 162 10.64 -5.04 -21.81
N GLY A 163 11.62 -5.12 -22.70
CA GLY A 163 11.78 -4.14 -23.76
C GLY A 163 10.63 -4.32 -24.76
N THR A 164 9.98 -3.20 -25.07
CA THR A 164 9.53 -2.81 -26.42
C THR A 164 9.29 -3.94 -27.44
N CYS A 165 8.02 -4.20 -27.73
CA CYS A 165 7.38 -4.09 -29.05
C CYS A 165 5.88 -4.32 -28.91
#